data_AF-A0A212JQD3-F1
#
_entry.id   AF-A0A212JQD3-F1
#
_cell.length_a   1.000
_cell.length_b   1.000
_cell.length_c   1.000
_cell.angle_alpha   90.00
_cell.angle_beta   90.00
_cell.angle_gamma   90.00
#
_symmetry.space_group_name_H-M   'P 1'
#
loop_
_entity.id
_entity.type
_entity.pdbx_description
1 polymer ?
#
loop_
_entity_poly.entity_id
_entity_poly.type
_entity_poly.pdbx_seq_one_letter_code
_entity_poly.pdbx_strand_id
1 'polypeptide(L)'
;MAGDIHALIRLKKFAVDEARRALGELLAHEAELTRRQQALEAGVRREQELASADPTGISAMAYGRFAESVVQDRARFAEARRRIEAAIAQQQDAVAAAFNEFKTAEILQRQRDRRAAYDRARKEQVALDEIAAINHARRHAVA
;
A
#
# COMPACT_ATOMS: atom_id res chain seq x y z
N MET A 1 -2.52 15.08 29.86
CA MET A 1 -2.42 15.63 28.50
C MET A 1 -2.83 14.54 27.53
N ALA A 2 -3.98 14.66 26.87
CA ALA A 2 -4.35 13.71 25.82
C ALA A 2 -3.31 13.85 24.71
N GLY A 3 -2.49 12.83 24.49
CA GLY A 3 -1.45 12.85 23.45
C GLY A 3 -2.05 13.28 22.12
N ASP A 4 -1.31 14.10 21.36
CA ASP A 4 -1.79 14.72 20.12
C ASP A 4 -2.16 13.62 19.09
N ILE A 5 -3.45 13.29 19.03
CA ILE A 5 -3.98 12.27 18.11
C ILE A 5 -3.76 12.71 16.65
N HIS A 6 -3.64 14.00 16.36
CA HIS A 6 -3.26 14.45 15.02
C HIS A 6 -1.82 14.04 14.67
N ALA A 7 -0.89 14.10 15.63
CA ALA A 7 0.46 13.57 15.42
C ALA A 7 0.44 12.06 15.18
N LEU A 8 -0.39 11.31 15.92
CA LEU A 8 -0.58 9.87 15.67
C LEU A 8 -1.15 9.59 14.28
N ILE A 9 -2.16 10.34 13.84
CA ILE A 9 -2.74 10.21 12.50
C ILE A 9 -1.69 10.46 11.41
N ARG A 10 -0.85 11.49 11.57
CA ARG A 10 0.26 11.76 10.64
C ARG A 10 1.25 10.61 10.59
N LEU A 11 1.64 10.07 11.75
CA LEU A 11 2.53 8.92 11.84
C LEU A 11 1.92 7.68 11.15
N LYS A 12 0.65 7.38 11.40
CA LYS A 12 -0.04 6.24 10.78
C LYS A 12 -0.21 6.41 9.27
N LYS A 13 -0.47 7.64 8.80
CA LYS A 13 -0.47 7.94 7.37
C LYS A 13 0.89 7.67 6.74
N PHE A 14 1.97 8.12 7.40
CA PHE A 14 3.32 7.86 6.93
C PHE A 14 3.62 6.35 6.84
N ALA A 15 3.20 5.56 7.83
CA ALA A 15 3.33 4.11 7.80
C ALA A 15 2.59 3.47 6.60
N VAL A 16 1.41 3.98 6.24
CA VAL A 16 0.69 3.54 5.02
C VAL A 16 1.50 3.84 3.76
N ASP A 17 2.07 5.05 3.69
CA ASP A 17 2.86 5.47 2.53
C ASP A 17 4.16 4.65 2.41
N GLU A 18 4.82 4.32 3.52
CA GLU A 18 5.97 3.41 3.55
C GLU A 18 5.59 1.98 3.12
N ALA A 19 4.49 1.43 3.64
CA ALA A 19 4.04 0.10 3.26
C ALA A 19 3.73 0.02 1.76
N ARG A 20 3.12 1.07 1.20
CA ARG A 20 2.85 1.19 -0.25
C ARG A 20 4.11 1.33 -1.07
N ARG A 21 5.12 2.08 -0.59
CA ARG A 21 6.41 2.20 -1.27
C ARG A 21 7.09 0.83 -1.36
N ALA A 22 7.15 0.10 -0.25
CA ALA A 22 7.71 -1.25 -0.23
C ALA A 22 6.94 -2.22 -1.15
N LEU A 23 5.61 -2.12 -1.23
CA LEU A 23 4.83 -2.88 -2.22
C LEU A 23 5.21 -2.50 -3.66
N GLY A 24 5.40 -1.22 -3.94
CA GLY A 24 5.83 -0.73 -5.24
C GLY A 24 7.20 -1.26 -5.66
N GLU A 25 8.15 -1.37 -4.73
CA GLU A 25 9.47 -1.97 -4.97
C GLU A 25 9.37 -3.44 -5.34
N LEU A 26 8.53 -4.22 -4.62
CA LEU A 26 8.28 -5.63 -4.95
C LEU A 26 7.64 -5.81 -6.34
N LEU A 27 6.65 -4.98 -6.68
CA LEU A 27 6.01 -5.01 -8.00
C LEU A 27 7.00 -4.63 -9.12
N ALA A 28 7.89 -3.67 -8.88
CA ALA A 28 8.94 -3.32 -9.83
C ALA A 28 9.93 -4.48 -10.04
N HIS A 29 10.29 -5.19 -8.97
CA HIS A 29 11.12 -6.39 -9.05
C HIS A 29 10.43 -7.54 -9.79
N GLU A 30 9.13 -7.76 -9.60
CA GLU A 30 8.34 -8.76 -10.34
C GLU A 30 8.29 -8.43 -11.84
N ALA A 31 8.07 -7.16 -12.17
CA ALA A 31 8.07 -6.70 -13.56
C ALA A 31 9.44 -6.94 -14.21
N GLU A 32 10.53 -6.65 -13.50
CA GLU A 32 11.88 -6.91 -13.98
C GLU A 32 12.16 -8.42 -14.18
N LEU A 33 11.73 -9.26 -13.23
CA LEU A 33 11.84 -10.71 -13.35
C LEU A 33 11.11 -11.23 -14.60
N THR A 34 9.90 -10.71 -14.85
CA THR A 34 9.09 -11.02 -16.02
C THR A 34 9.80 -10.62 -17.31
N ARG A 35 10.37 -9.41 -17.37
CA ARG A 35 11.15 -8.95 -18.54
C ARG A 35 12.35 -9.85 -18.82
N ARG A 36 13.10 -10.24 -17.79
CA ARG A 36 14.25 -11.15 -17.94
C ARG A 36 13.84 -12.52 -18.43
N GLN A 37 12.75 -13.06 -17.92
CA GLN A 37 12.20 -14.33 -18.38
C GLN A 37 11.81 -14.25 -19.86
N GLN A 38 11.12 -13.18 -20.28
CA GLN A 38 10.77 -12.98 -21.70
C GLN A 38 12.01 -12.85 -22.60
N ALA A 39 13.06 -12.16 -22.14
CA ALA A 39 14.30 -12.05 -22.87
C ALA A 39 15.01 -13.41 -23.04
N LEU A 40 15.00 -14.25 -21.99
CA LEU A 40 15.50 -15.62 -22.07
C LEU A 40 14.72 -16.42 -23.12
N GLU A 41 13.39 -16.41 -23.06
CA GLU A 41 12.53 -17.13 -24.01
C GLU A 41 12.75 -16.68 -25.46
N ALA A 42 12.94 -15.38 -25.69
CA ALA A 42 13.28 -14.86 -27.02
C ALA A 42 14.67 -15.32 -27.47
N GLY A 43 15.65 -15.38 -26.57
CA GLY A 43 16.98 -15.94 -26.85
C GLY A 43 16.93 -17.41 -27.23
N VAL A 44 16.13 -18.21 -26.51
CA VAL A 44 15.95 -19.63 -26.80
C VAL A 44 15.40 -19.87 -28.20
N ARG A 45 14.41 -19.08 -28.63
CA ARG A 45 13.85 -19.19 -29.99
C ARG A 45 14.88 -18.90 -31.07
N ARG A 46 15.67 -17.83 -30.90
CA ARG A 46 16.75 -17.49 -31.85
C ARG A 46 17.78 -18.61 -31.95
N GLU A 47 18.18 -19.19 -30.83
CA GLU A 47 19.16 -20.28 -30.83
C GLU A 47 18.60 -21.55 -31.49
N GLN A 48 17.30 -21.85 -31.29
CA GLN A 48 16.61 -22.95 -31.97
C GLN A 48 16.57 -22.76 -33.50
N GLU A 49 16.28 -21.53 -33.96
CA GLU A 49 16.25 -21.19 -35.38
C GLU A 49 17.64 -21.36 -36.02
N LEU A 50 18.70 -20.87 -35.34
CA LEU A 50 20.08 -21.01 -35.80
C LEU A 50 20.51 -22.48 -35.87
N ALA A 51 20.22 -23.26 -34.82
CA ALA A 51 20.56 -24.68 -34.78
C ALA A 51 19.83 -25.49 -35.88
N SER A 52 18.59 -25.11 -36.20
CA SER A 52 17.79 -25.78 -37.24
C SER A 52 18.22 -25.39 -38.66
N ALA A 53 18.82 -24.22 -38.83
CA ALA A 53 19.27 -23.70 -40.13
C ALA A 53 20.68 -24.16 -40.53
N ASP A 54 21.45 -24.77 -39.62
CA ASP A 54 22.83 -25.22 -39.87
C ASP A 54 22.89 -26.65 -40.43
N PRO A 55 23.22 -26.85 -41.72
CA PRO A 55 23.29 -28.17 -42.35
C PRO A 55 24.47 -29.01 -41.85
N THR A 56 25.47 -28.39 -41.21
CA THR A 56 26.68 -29.07 -40.73
C THR A 56 26.48 -29.78 -39.38
N GLY A 57 25.40 -29.47 -38.66
CA GLY A 57 25.07 -30.03 -37.36
C GLY A 57 25.92 -29.52 -36.19
N ILE A 58 26.91 -28.65 -36.44
CA ILE A 58 27.79 -28.10 -35.41
C ILE A 58 26.99 -27.20 -34.45
N SER A 59 26.09 -26.38 -34.98
CA SER A 59 25.21 -25.50 -34.19
C SER A 59 24.19 -26.29 -33.36
N ALA A 60 23.76 -27.46 -33.84
CA ALA A 60 22.87 -28.35 -33.07
C ALA A 60 23.55 -28.94 -31.83
N MET A 61 24.84 -29.26 -31.91
CA MET A 61 25.61 -29.71 -30.73
C MET A 61 25.82 -28.58 -29.71
N ALA A 62 26.10 -27.36 -30.18
CA ALA A 62 26.21 -26.18 -29.31
C ALA A 62 24.89 -25.86 -28.59
N TYR A 63 23.76 -25.99 -29.30
CA TYR A 63 22.42 -25.80 -28.76
C TYR A 63 22.11 -26.76 -27.60
N GLY A 64 22.57 -28.02 -27.65
CA GLY A 64 22.36 -28.99 -26.57
C GLY A 64 22.86 -28.51 -25.21
N ARG A 65 24.08 -27.95 -25.16
CA ARG A 65 24.65 -27.40 -23.92
C ARG A 65 23.90 -26.15 -23.43
N PHE A 66 23.49 -25.29 -24.36
CA PHE A 66 22.70 -24.12 -24.05
C PHE A 66 21.29 -24.48 -23.53
N ALA A 67 20.67 -25.52 -24.09
CA ALA A 67 19.35 -25.99 -23.65
C ALA A 67 19.37 -26.49 -22.19
N GLU A 68 20.44 -27.16 -21.76
CA GLU A 68 20.62 -27.56 -20.36
C GLU A 68 20.67 -26.36 -19.41
N SER A 69 21.41 -25.30 -19.74
CA SER A 69 21.45 -24.08 -18.91
C SER A 69 20.08 -23.38 -18.88
N VAL A 70 19.37 -23.35 -20.00
CA VAL A 70 18.02 -22.76 -20.10
C VAL A 70 17.02 -23.47 -19.18
N VAL A 71 17.08 -24.80 -19.07
CA VAL A 71 16.21 -25.56 -18.15
C VAL A 71 16.47 -25.15 -16.70
N GLN A 72 17.75 -25.01 -16.31
CA GLN A 72 18.11 -24.57 -14.96
C GLN A 72 17.65 -23.13 -14.70
N ASP A 73 17.84 -22.23 -15.67
CA ASP A 73 17.44 -20.83 -15.55
C ASP A 73 15.91 -20.70 -15.44
N ARG A 74 15.14 -21.44 -16.24
CA ARG A 74 13.67 -21.47 -16.14
C ARG A 74 13.21 -21.94 -14.77
N ALA A 75 13.84 -22.96 -14.20
CA ALA A 75 13.52 -23.43 -12.84
C ALA A 75 13.81 -22.34 -11.80
N ARG A 76 14.96 -21.65 -11.91
CA ARG A 76 15.32 -20.52 -11.04
C ARG A 76 14.34 -19.36 -11.17
N PHE A 77 13.93 -18.99 -12.38
CA PHE A 77 12.92 -17.95 -12.62
C PHE A 77 11.57 -18.33 -12.01
N ALA A 78 11.12 -19.58 -12.18
CA ALA A 78 9.87 -20.06 -11.60
C ALA A 78 9.89 -20.01 -10.06
N GLU A 79 11.01 -20.39 -9.45
CA GLU A 79 11.18 -20.29 -7.99
C GLU A 79 11.22 -18.84 -7.50
N ALA A 80 11.98 -17.98 -8.17
CA ALA A 80 12.02 -16.55 -7.87
C ALA A 80 10.64 -15.90 -8.00
N ARG A 81 9.85 -16.32 -9.00
CA ARG A 81 8.50 -15.79 -9.22
C ARG A 81 7.55 -16.20 -8.10
N ARG A 82 7.56 -17.47 -7.69
CA ARG A 82 6.76 -17.91 -6.53
C ARG A 82 7.12 -17.14 -5.26
N ARG A 83 8.41 -16.89 -5.03
CA ARG A 83 8.87 -16.15 -3.85
C ARG A 83 8.39 -14.70 -3.88
N ILE A 84 8.50 -14.02 -5.02
CA ILE A 84 8.10 -12.62 -5.11
C ILE A 84 6.58 -12.45 -5.08
N GLU A 85 5.82 -13.35 -5.72
CA GLU A 85 4.35 -13.39 -5.66
C GLU A 85 3.88 -13.54 -4.20
N ALA A 86 4.50 -14.44 -3.42
CA ALA A 86 4.20 -14.60 -2.00
C ALA A 86 4.56 -13.35 -1.17
N ALA A 87 5.71 -12.73 -1.44
CA ALA A 87 6.11 -11.50 -0.77
C ALA A 87 5.17 -10.32 -1.10
N ILE A 88 4.70 -10.21 -2.34
CA ILE A 88 3.71 -9.22 -2.77
C ILE A 88 2.41 -9.42 -2.01
N ALA A 89 1.89 -10.65 -1.93
CA ALA A 89 0.66 -10.95 -1.20
C ALA A 89 0.78 -10.56 0.28
N GLN A 90 1.87 -10.95 0.94
CA GLN A 90 2.14 -10.56 2.33
C GLN A 90 2.22 -9.03 2.50
N GLN A 91 2.85 -8.34 1.55
CA GLN A 91 2.98 -6.88 1.62
C GLN A 91 1.66 -6.16 1.33
N GLN A 92 0.79 -6.72 0.50
CA GLN A 92 -0.59 -6.22 0.32
C GLN A 92 -1.38 -6.29 1.63
N ASP A 93 -1.25 -7.39 2.38
CA ASP A 93 -1.85 -7.51 3.71
C ASP A 93 -1.29 -6.47 4.68
N ALA A 94 0.02 -6.20 4.64
CA ALA A 94 0.65 -5.16 5.46
C ALA A 94 0.13 -3.76 5.14
N VAL A 95 -0.07 -3.45 3.84
CA VAL A 95 -0.69 -2.18 3.40
C VAL A 95 -2.13 -2.07 3.92
N ALA A 96 -2.90 -3.15 3.83
CA ALA A 96 -4.28 -3.18 4.32
C ALA A 96 -4.34 -2.97 5.84
N ALA A 97 -3.47 -3.64 6.60
CA ALA A 97 -3.37 -3.49 8.05
C ALA A 97 -3.01 -2.04 8.45
N ALA A 98 -1.97 -1.46 7.85
CA ALA A 98 -1.57 -0.08 8.10
C ALA A 98 -2.71 0.91 7.78
N PHE A 99 -3.43 0.69 6.69
CA PHE A 99 -4.55 1.53 6.30
C PHE A 99 -5.70 1.46 7.31
N ASN A 100 -6.03 0.26 7.79
CA ASN A 100 -7.05 0.07 8.82
C ASN A 100 -6.70 0.80 10.11
N GLU A 101 -5.44 0.71 10.57
CA GLU A 101 -4.99 1.44 11.75
C GLU A 101 -5.09 2.96 11.58
N PHE A 102 -4.67 3.46 10.41
CA PHE A 102 -4.82 4.87 10.07
C PHE A 102 -6.29 5.32 10.13
N LYS A 103 -7.21 4.54 9.54
CA LYS A 103 -8.65 4.85 9.57
C LYS A 103 -9.25 4.79 10.96
N THR A 104 -8.84 3.84 11.80
CA THR A 104 -9.26 3.79 13.20
C THR A 104 -8.85 5.07 13.94
N ALA A 105 -7.62 5.55 13.74
CA ALA A 105 -7.16 6.80 14.35
C ALA A 105 -7.96 8.02 13.85
N GLU A 106 -8.25 8.10 12.54
CA GLU A 106 -9.09 9.18 11.97
C GLU A 106 -10.53 9.15 12.53
N ILE A 107 -11.13 7.97 12.67
CA ILE A 107 -12.48 7.83 13.25
C ILE A 107 -12.48 8.31 14.70
N LEU A 108 -11.48 7.89 15.50
CA LEU A 108 -11.36 8.30 16.89
C LEU A 108 -11.25 9.83 17.03
N GLN A 109 -10.42 10.46 16.22
CA GLN A 109 -10.29 11.93 16.23
C GLN A 109 -11.61 12.61 15.88
N ARG A 110 -12.30 12.16 14.83
CA ARG A 110 -13.60 12.72 14.44
C ARG A 110 -14.65 12.60 15.55
N GLN A 111 -14.66 11.49 16.30
CA GLN A 111 -15.54 11.33 17.45
C GLN A 111 -15.22 12.31 18.57
N ARG A 112 -13.93 12.54 18.86
CA ARG A 112 -13.49 13.53 19.86
C ARG A 112 -13.87 14.94 19.46
N ASP A 113 -13.67 15.31 18.19
CA ASP A 113 -14.03 16.63 17.67
C ASP A 113 -15.54 16.88 17.76
N ARG A 114 -16.35 15.88 17.40
CA ARG A 114 -17.82 15.94 17.56
C ARG A 114 -18.22 16.12 19.01
N ARG A 115 -17.60 15.39 19.94
CA ARG A 115 -17.90 15.52 21.37
C ARG A 115 -17.52 16.90 21.89
N ALA A 116 -16.33 17.38 21.54
CA ALA A 116 -15.87 18.72 21.93
C ALA A 116 -16.76 19.83 21.35
N ALA A 117 -17.23 19.68 20.11
CA ALA A 117 -18.16 20.63 19.50
C ALA A 117 -19.52 20.63 20.22
N TYR A 118 -20.07 19.46 20.54
CA TYR A 118 -21.30 19.34 21.31
C TYR A 118 -21.18 19.98 22.70
N ASP A 119 -20.10 19.70 23.42
CA ASP A 119 -19.87 20.25 24.75
C ASP A 119 -19.70 21.79 24.70
N ARG A 120 -19.08 22.35 23.65
CA ARG A 120 -19.02 23.80 23.41
C ARG A 120 -20.39 24.39 23.14
N ALA A 121 -21.15 23.82 22.20
CA ALA A 121 -22.48 24.29 21.86
C ALA A 121 -23.44 24.25 23.06
N ARG A 122 -23.34 23.21 23.90
CA ARG A 122 -24.11 23.11 25.14
C ARG A 122 -23.76 24.23 26.13
N LYS A 123 -22.47 24.52 26.33
CA LYS A 123 -22.03 25.60 27.22
C LYS A 123 -22.48 26.97 26.70
N GLU A 124 -22.39 27.20 25.40
CA GLU A 124 -22.86 28.41 24.75
C GLU A 124 -24.38 28.59 24.91
N GLN A 125 -25.16 27.52 24.71
CA GLN A 125 -26.60 27.55 24.93
C GLN A 125 -26.97 27.91 26.36
N VAL A 126 -26.32 27.29 27.37
CA VAL A 126 -26.57 27.61 28.78
C VAL A 126 -26.29 29.09 29.08
N ALA A 127 -25.18 29.64 28.56
CA ALA A 127 -24.86 31.05 28.73
C ALA A 127 -25.89 31.99 28.07
N LEU A 128 -26.37 31.63 26.87
CA LEU A 128 -27.41 32.39 26.16
C LEU A 128 -28.75 32.34 26.91
N ASP A 129 -29.12 31.19 27.45
CA ASP A 129 -30.35 31.00 28.24
C ASP A 129 -30.31 31.85 29.53
N GLU A 130 -29.15 31.88 30.21
CA GLU A 130 -28.94 32.74 31.38
C GLU A 130 -29.11 34.23 31.05
N ILE A 131 -28.50 34.70 29.94
CA ILE A 131 -28.65 36.08 29.47
C ILE A 131 -30.12 36.40 29.13
N ALA A 132 -30.81 35.48 28.46
CA ALA A 132 -32.22 35.64 28.10
C ALA A 132 -33.10 35.75 29.35
N ALA A 133 -32.87 34.91 30.37
CA ALA A 133 -33.58 34.94 31.64
C ALA A 133 -33.38 36.27 32.39
N ILE A 134 -32.14 36.75 32.48
CA ILE A 134 -31.82 38.06 33.09
C ILE A 134 -32.53 39.19 32.37
N ASN A 135 -32.49 39.20 31.03
CA ASN A 135 -33.14 40.24 30.23
C ASN A 135 -34.67 40.20 30.35
N HIS A 136 -35.26 39.01 30.45
CA HIS A 136 -36.69 38.84 30.69
C HIS A 136 -37.09 39.40 32.06
N ALA A 137 -36.38 39.02 33.13
CA ALA A 137 -36.64 39.50 34.49
C ALA A 137 -36.54 41.03 34.59
N ARG A 138 -35.53 41.65 33.95
CA ARG A 138 -35.38 43.11 33.91
C ARG A 138 -36.56 43.81 33.25
N ARG A 139 -37.06 43.27 32.12
CA ARG A 139 -38.21 43.86 31.41
C ARG A 139 -39.50 43.81 32.25
N HIS A 140 -39.71 42.73 32.99
CA HIS A 140 -40.86 42.60 33.88
C HIS A 140 -40.79 43.48 35.14
N ALA A 141 -39.61 43.88 35.59
CA ALA A 141 -39.46 44.75 36.76
C ALA A 141 -39.65 46.25 36.46
N VAL A 142 -39.65 46.63 35.18
CA VAL A 142 -39.78 48.03 34.72
C VAL A 142 -41.20 48.34 34.19
N ALA A 143 -42.04 47.32 34.02
CA ALA A 143 -43.47 47.43 33.70
C ALA A 143 -44.31 47.41 34.98
#